data_AF-A0A7C4XB37-F1
#
_entry.id   AF-A0A7C4XB37-F1
#
_cell.length_a   1.000
_cell.length_b   1.000
_cell.length_c   1.000
_cell.angle_alpha   90.00
_cell.angle_beta   90.00
_cell.angle_gamma   90.00
#
_symmetry.space_group_name_H-M   'P 1'
#
loop_
_entity.id
_entity.type
_entity.pdbx_description
1 polymer ?
#
loop_
_entity_poly.entity_id
_entity_poly.type
_entity_poly.pdbx_seq_one_letter_code
_entity_poly.pdbx_strand_id
1 'polypeptide(L)'
;MKRSIDLLLLIIWIIVIFILTGLPGLESPKIREFPIDKFYHFLLFFIYGILGIRLMPLVFYFFSGLLIVVSAEVQQIFIPGRSFEIPDMVSGAVGLIVVYLIYQRKHRQKI
;
A
#
# COMPACT_ATOMS: atom_id res chain seq x y z
N MET A 1 -24.20 7.16 1.49
CA MET A 1 -23.29 8.29 1.74
C MET A 1 -21.89 7.86 2.18
N LYS A 2 -21.71 7.09 3.27
CA LYS A 2 -20.37 6.66 3.74
C LYS A 2 -19.55 5.89 2.70
N ARG A 3 -20.17 4.92 2.01
CA ARG A 3 -19.49 4.10 0.99
C ARG A 3 -18.93 4.90 -0.19
N SER A 4 -19.63 5.94 -0.65
CA SER A 4 -19.17 6.79 -1.75
C SER A 4 -17.97 7.64 -1.34
N ILE A 5 -17.97 8.12 -0.08
CA ILE A 5 -16.83 8.85 0.49
C ILE A 5 -15.64 7.91 0.65
N ASP A 6 -15.84 6.71 1.20
CA ASP A 6 -14.77 5.72 1.36
C ASP A 6 -14.16 5.32 0.01
N LEU A 7 -14.99 5.16 -1.03
CA LEU A 7 -14.53 4.88 -2.38
C LEU A 7 -13.73 6.05 -2.96
N LEU A 8 -14.19 7.29 -2.77
CA LEU A 8 -13.46 8.48 -3.20
C LEU A 8 -12.09 8.56 -2.50
N LEU A 9 -12.05 8.32 -1.19
CA LEU A 9 -10.81 8.29 -0.41
C LEU A 9 -9.87 7.18 -0.90
N LEU A 10 -10.40 6.01 -1.24
CA LEU A 10 -9.60 4.91 -1.81
C LEU A 10 -8.98 5.33 -3.15
N ILE A 11 -9.76 5.93 -4.04
CA ILE A 11 -9.27 6.38 -5.35
C ILE A 11 -8.19 7.46 -5.19
N ILE A 12 -8.44 8.46 -4.35
CA ILE A 12 -7.45 9.49 -4.03
C ILE A 12 -6.18 8.86 -3.45
N TRP A 13 -6.31 7.88 -2.56
CA TRP A 13 -5.16 7.23 -1.96
C TRP A 13 -4.35 6.42 -2.97
N ILE A 14 -5.01 5.73 -3.91
CA ILE A 14 -4.30 5.06 -5.02
C ILE A 14 -3.50 6.07 -5.83
N ILE A 15 -4.08 7.23 -6.16
CA ILE A 15 -3.36 8.31 -6.86
C ILE A 15 -2.14 8.76 -6.04
N VAL A 16 -2.30 8.95 -4.73
CA VAL A 16 -1.20 9.32 -3.83
C VAL A 16 -0.08 8.27 -3.85
N ILE A 17 -0.40 6.97 -3.86
CA ILE A 17 0.60 5.90 -3.98
C ILE A 17 1.45 6.10 -5.24
N PHE A 18 0.82 6.16 -6.42
CA PHE A 18 1.52 6.29 -7.70
C PHE A 18 2.30 7.61 -7.84
N ILE A 19 1.82 8.70 -7.21
CA ILE A 19 2.58 9.95 -7.15
C ILE A 19 3.82 9.75 -6.30
N LEU A 20 3.69 9.25 -5.06
CA LEU A 20 4.80 9.16 -4.11
C LEU A 20 5.86 8.15 -4.53
N THR A 21 5.48 6.98 -5.04
CA THR A 21 6.43 6.01 -5.60
C THR A 21 7.03 6.50 -6.92
N GLY A 22 6.31 7.41 -7.58
CA GLY A 22 6.63 7.97 -8.88
C GLY A 22 7.59 9.17 -8.90
N LEU A 23 7.86 9.78 -7.75
CA LEU A 23 8.67 11.00 -7.69
C LEU A 23 10.15 10.71 -7.92
N PRO A 24 10.79 11.29 -8.95
CA PRO A 24 12.21 11.10 -9.21
C PRO A 24 13.05 11.73 -8.10
N GLY A 25 14.13 11.06 -7.69
CA GLY A 25 15.06 11.58 -6.68
C GLY A 25 14.49 11.68 -5.27
N LEU A 26 13.32 11.10 -4.99
CA LEU A 26 12.85 10.91 -3.62
C LEU A 26 13.68 9.78 -2.97
N GLU A 27 14.90 10.10 -2.57
CA GLU A 27 15.71 9.23 -1.72
C GLU A 27 15.22 9.36 -0.27
N SER A 28 14.91 8.23 0.35
CA SER A 28 14.67 8.22 1.79
C SER A 28 15.97 8.58 2.52
N PRO A 29 15.89 9.26 3.68
CA PRO A 29 17.06 9.50 4.49
C PRO A 29 17.74 8.17 4.80
N LYS A 30 19.00 8.01 4.39
CA LYS A 30 19.80 6.80 4.69
C LYS A 30 20.21 6.82 6.16
N ILE A 31 19.28 6.48 7.05
CA ILE A 31 19.58 6.21 8.45
C ILE A 31 20.22 4.83 8.50
N ARG A 32 21.48 4.76 8.99
CA ARG A 32 22.41 3.62 8.87
C ARG A 32 21.84 2.23 9.22
N GLU A 33 20.74 2.13 9.95
CA GLU A 33 20.20 0.86 10.45
C GLU A 33 18.68 0.69 10.26
N PHE A 34 17.95 1.69 9.73
CA PHE A 34 16.50 1.60 9.58
C PHE A 34 16.08 1.73 8.11
N PRO A 35 15.42 0.73 7.51
CA PRO A 35 14.97 0.79 6.14
C PRO A 35 13.68 1.65 6.03
N ILE A 36 13.87 2.96 6.05
CA ILE A 36 12.79 3.95 6.00
C ILE A 36 11.96 3.83 4.72
N ASP A 37 12.60 3.56 3.59
CA ASP A 37 11.99 3.26 2.30
C ASP A 37 10.92 2.15 2.41
N LYS A 38 11.29 1.04 3.03
CA LYS A 38 10.41 -0.13 3.22
C LYS A 38 9.26 0.19 4.16
N PHE A 39 9.52 1.00 5.19
CA PHE A 39 8.47 1.47 6.10
C PHE A 39 7.45 2.38 5.39
N TYR A 40 7.87 3.23 4.45
CA TYR A 40 6.94 4.04 3.67
C TYR A 40 6.08 3.18 2.75
N HIS A 41 6.64 2.19 2.05
CA HIS A 41 5.85 1.25 1.27
C HIS A 41 4.86 0.50 2.15
N PHE A 42 5.30 -0.02 3.29
CA PHE A 42 4.40 -0.63 4.28
C PHE A 42 3.23 0.31 4.64
N LEU A 43 3.51 1.57 4.98
CA LEU A 43 2.49 2.53 5.41
C LEU A 43 1.50 2.87 4.29
N LEU A 44 1.99 3.08 3.07
CA LEU A 44 1.18 3.37 1.89
C LEU A 44 0.14 2.26 1.64
N PHE A 45 0.61 1.01 1.63
CA PHE A 45 -0.25 -0.14 1.39
C PHE A 45 -1.08 -0.56 2.62
N PHE A 46 -0.62 -0.23 3.83
CA PHE A 46 -1.42 -0.36 5.04
C PHE A 46 -2.64 0.57 5.03
N ILE A 47 -2.47 1.84 4.63
CA ILE A 47 -3.60 2.79 4.52
C ILE A 47 -4.56 2.38 3.40
N TYR A 48 -4.03 1.99 2.23
CA TYR A 48 -4.84 1.34 1.20
C TYR A 48 -5.61 0.14 1.79
N GLY A 49 -4.91 -0.66 2.60
CA GLY A 49 -5.44 -1.81 3.29
C GLY A 49 -6.71 -1.48 4.08
N ILE A 50 -6.63 -0.45 4.93
CA ILE A 50 -7.73 0.01 5.80
C ILE A 50 -8.95 0.43 4.99
N LEU A 51 -8.73 1.14 3.89
CA LEU A 51 -9.80 1.64 3.02
C LEU A 51 -10.41 0.49 2.21
N GLY A 52 -9.57 -0.30 1.56
CA GLY A 52 -9.98 -1.35 0.63
C GLY A 52 -10.76 -2.48 1.31
N ILE A 53 -10.31 -2.97 2.46
CA ILE A 53 -10.93 -4.13 3.13
C ILE A 53 -12.38 -3.90 3.54
N ARG A 54 -12.81 -2.64 3.67
CA ARG A 54 -14.18 -2.26 4.02
C ARG A 54 -15.11 -2.15 2.81
N LEU A 55 -14.53 -2.00 1.61
CA LEU A 55 -15.27 -1.63 0.39
C LEU A 55 -15.50 -2.79 -0.56
N MET A 56 -14.66 -3.82 -0.50
CA MET A 56 -14.67 -4.93 -1.44
C MET A 56 -14.53 -6.30 -0.73
N PRO A 57 -14.98 -7.39 -1.37
CA PRO A 57 -14.75 -8.74 -0.86
C PRO A 57 -13.25 -9.05 -0.72
N LEU A 58 -12.91 -9.96 0.19
CA LEU A 58 -11.51 -10.24 0.56
C LEU A 58 -10.61 -10.65 -0.62
N VAL A 59 -11.16 -11.40 -1.58
CA VAL A 59 -10.43 -11.82 -2.78
C VAL A 59 -10.04 -10.59 -3.63
N PHE A 60 -10.99 -9.68 -3.87
CA PHE A 60 -10.73 -8.46 -4.61
C PHE A 60 -9.79 -7.52 -3.86
N TYR A 61 -9.88 -7.48 -2.53
CA TYR A 61 -8.98 -6.72 -1.67
C TYR A 61 -7.51 -7.13 -1.87
N PHE A 62 -7.20 -8.42 -1.76
CA PHE A 62 -5.84 -8.89 -1.97
C PHE A 62 -5.40 -8.77 -3.43
N PHE A 63 -6.27 -9.13 -4.37
CA PHE A 63 -5.95 -9.05 -5.79
C PHE A 63 -5.60 -7.62 -6.21
N SER A 64 -6.47 -6.66 -5.91
CA SER A 64 -6.23 -5.26 -6.28
C SER A 64 -5.08 -4.64 -5.49
N GLY A 65 -4.93 -4.96 -4.21
CA GLY A 65 -3.79 -4.51 -3.41
C GLY A 65 -2.46 -4.98 -3.99
N LEU A 66 -2.31 -6.28 -4.28
CA LEU A 66 -1.09 -6.84 -4.87
C LEU A 66 -0.84 -6.28 -6.27
N LEU A 67 -1.88 -6.09 -7.08
CA LEU A 67 -1.74 -5.47 -8.39
C LEU A 67 -1.18 -4.06 -8.29
N ILE A 68 -1.66 -3.25 -7.34
CA ILE A 68 -1.17 -1.88 -7.12
C ILE A 68 0.27 -1.90 -6.59
N VAL A 69 0.62 -2.81 -5.67
CA VAL A 69 2.00 -3.00 -5.18
C VAL A 69 2.95 -3.26 -6.35
N VAL A 70 2.64 -4.24 -7.19
CA VAL A 70 3.46 -4.59 -8.36
C VAL A 70 3.53 -3.42 -9.33
N SER A 71 2.40 -2.78 -9.61
CA SER A 71 2.34 -1.67 -10.58
C SER A 71 3.14 -0.45 -10.12
N ALA A 72 3.08 -0.11 -8.84
CA ALA A 72 3.82 1.01 -8.26
C ALA A 72 5.34 0.80 -8.35
N GLU A 73 5.82 -0.44 -8.16
CA GLU A 73 7.24 -0.78 -8.33
C GLU A 73 7.66 -0.87 -9.80
N VAL A 74 6.84 -1.47 -10.65
CA VAL A 74 7.09 -1.51 -12.10
C VAL A 74 7.16 -0.10 -12.70
N GLN A 75 6.37 0.86 -12.20
CA GLN A 75 6.46 2.26 -12.59
C GLN A 75 7.86 2.84 -12.36
N GLN A 76 8.54 2.44 -11.28
CA GLN A 76 9.87 2.96 -10.93
C GLN A 76 10.93 2.63 -11.98
N ILE A 77 10.75 1.55 -12.75
CA ILE A 77 11.64 1.18 -13.88
C ILE A 77 11.72 2.31 -14.92
N PHE A 78 10.64 3.08 -15.08
CA PHE A 78 10.54 4.15 -16.06
C PHE A 78 10.94 5.52 -15.49
N ILE A 79 11.33 5.60 -14.21
CA ILE A 79 11.62 6.87 -13.53
C ILE A 79 13.11 6.98 -13.24
N PRO A 80 13.81 7.96 -13.83
CA PRO A 80 15.21 8.21 -13.54
C PRO A 80 15.45 8.45 -12.04
N GLY A 81 16.44 7.77 -11.47
CA GLY A 81 16.78 7.90 -10.06
C GLY A 81 15.90 7.10 -9.10
N ARG A 82 15.11 6.15 -9.60
CA ARG A 82 14.39 5.15 -8.79
C ARG A 82 14.88 3.74 -9.12
N SER A 83 14.83 2.85 -8.14
CA SER A 83 15.25 1.45 -8.23
C SER A 83 14.04 0.54 -8.10
N PHE A 84 13.94 -0.48 -8.96
CA PHE A 84 12.96 -1.55 -8.77
C PHE A 84 13.41 -2.44 -7.61
N GLU A 85 12.62 -2.49 -6.53
CA GLU A 85 13.01 -3.18 -5.30
C GLU A 85 11.96 -4.20 -4.83
N ILE A 86 12.29 -5.49 -4.96
CA ILE A 86 11.47 -6.59 -4.43
C ILE A 86 11.16 -6.40 -2.92
N PRO A 87 12.09 -5.94 -2.06
CA PRO A 87 11.79 -5.67 -0.66
C PRO A 87 10.66 -4.64 -0.43
N ASP A 88 10.50 -3.67 -1.32
CA ASP A 88 9.42 -2.69 -1.25
C ASP A 88 8.07 -3.32 -1.60
N MET A 89 8.05 -4.23 -2.58
CA MET A 89 6.87 -5.05 -2.87
C MET A 89 6.46 -5.92 -1.67
N VAL A 90 7.45 -6.56 -1.03
CA VAL A 90 7.22 -7.39 0.16
C VAL A 90 6.65 -6.53 1.29
N SER A 91 7.21 -5.34 1.50
CA SER A 91 6.74 -4.39 2.53
C SER A 91 5.30 -3.95 2.28
N GLY A 92 4.94 -3.69 1.02
CA GLY A 92 3.58 -3.39 0.62
C GLY A 92 2.60 -4.55 0.88
N ALA A 93 2.98 -5.77 0.50
CA ALA A 93 2.19 -6.97 0.75
C ALA A 93 1.99 -7.24 2.25
N VAL A 94 3.03 -7.03 3.07
CA VAL A 94 2.94 -7.12 4.54
C VAL A 94 1.94 -6.09 5.07
N GLY A 95 1.91 -4.86 4.55
CA GLY A 95 0.92 -3.85 4.89
C GLY A 95 -0.52 -4.35 4.71
N LEU A 96 -0.81 -5.01 3.58
CA LEU A 96 -2.12 -5.62 3.31
C LEU A 96 -2.46 -6.73 4.31
N ILE A 97 -1.51 -7.63 4.56
CA ILE A 97 -1.69 -8.76 5.48
C ILE A 97 -1.97 -8.27 6.91
N VAL A 98 -1.22 -7.26 7.39
CA VAL A 98 -1.42 -6.73 8.75
C VAL A 98 -2.83 -6.16 8.90
N VAL A 99 -3.34 -5.40 7.93
CA VAL A 99 -4.72 -4.90 7.99
C VAL A 99 -5.72 -6.04 8.01
N TYR A 100 -5.53 -7.06 7.17
CA TYR A 100 -6.38 -8.24 7.17
C TYR A 100 -6.42 -8.92 8.55
N LEU A 101 -5.27 -9.11 9.20
CA LEU A 101 -5.19 -9.69 10.53
C LEU A 101 -5.92 -8.85 11.59
N ILE A 102 -5.76 -7.52 11.55
CA ILE A 102 -6.47 -6.60 12.44
C ILE A 102 -7.98 -6.68 12.23
N TYR A 103 -8.43 -6.69 10.97
CA TYR A 103 -9.83 -6.80 10.61
C TYR A 103 -10.44 -8.11 11.12
N GLN A 104 -9.76 -9.24 10.90
CA GLN A 104 -10.20 -10.55 11.37
C GLN A 104 -10.30 -10.64 12.89
N ARG A 105 -9.34 -10.07 13.64
CA ARG A 105 -9.41 -10.05 15.11
C ARG A 105 -10.64 -9.29 15.61
N LYS A 106 -10.94 -8.14 15.01
CA LYS A 106 -12.10 -7.32 15.39
C LYS A 106 -13.45 -7.99 15.08
N HIS A 107 -13.52 -8.77 14.00
CA HIS A 107 -14.74 -9.50 13.64
C HIS A 107 -14.93 -10.80 14.42
N ARG A 108 -13.85 -11.49 14.81
CA ARG A 108 -13.94 -12.66 15.69
C ARG A 108 -14.40 -12.34 17.11
N GLN A 109 -14.07 -11.17 17.66
CA GLN A 109 -14.51 -10.76 19.01
C GLN A 109 -15.97 -10.29 19.09
N LYS A 110 -16.71 -10.28 17.97
CA LYS A 110 -18.12 -9.88 17.90
C LYS A 110 -19.09 -11.05 17.84
N ILE A 111 -18.59 -12.28 17.91
CA ILE A 111 -19.34 -13.53 18.03
C ILE A 111 -19.11 -14.05 19.44
#